data_AF-A0A8C8YK76-F1
#
_entry.id   AF-A0A8C8YK76-F1
#
_cell.length_a   1.000
_cell.length_b   1.000
_cell.length_c   1.000
_cell.angle_alpha   90.00
_cell.angle_beta   90.00
_cell.angle_gamma   90.00
#
_symmetry.space_group_name_H-M   'P 1'
#
loop_
_entity.id
_entity.type
_entity.pdbx_description
1 polymer ?
#
loop_
_entity_poly.entity_id
_entity_poly.type
_entity_poly.pdbx_seq_one_letter_code
_entity_poly.pdbx_strand_id
1 'polypeptide(L)'
;LLINWFQYRKHSENPSSVYRTREEIQEVRSKSDPIMLLKDRMVNSNLASVEELKEIDVEVRKEIEDAAQFATADPEPPLEELGYHIYSSDPPFEVRGANQWIKFKSVS
;
A
#
# COMPACT_ATOMS: atom_id res chain seq x y z
N LEU A 1 1.34 -18.79 -17.12
CA LEU A 1 1.73 -17.43 -17.54
C LEU A 1 2.79 -16.96 -16.55
N LEU A 2 3.99 -16.59 -17.01
CA LEU A 2 5.04 -16.00 -16.16
C LEU A 2 5.10 -14.51 -16.45
N ILE A 3 5.04 -13.68 -15.42
CA ILE A 3 5.15 -12.22 -15.53
C ILE A 3 6.49 -11.82 -14.94
N ASN A 4 7.36 -11.27 -15.78
CA ASN A 4 8.63 -10.70 -15.33
C ASN A 4 8.39 -9.25 -14.90
N TRP A 5 8.66 -8.95 -13.64
CA TRP A 5 8.48 -7.63 -13.04
C TRP A 5 9.64 -7.32 -12.09
N PHE A 6 9.80 -6.04 -11.73
CA PHE A 6 10.94 -5.58 -10.93
C PHE A 6 10.50 -4.66 -9.78
N GLN A 7 10.86 -4.99 -8.54
CA GLN A 7 10.57 -4.17 -7.36
C GLN A 7 11.65 -3.10 -7.16
N TYR A 8 11.30 -1.80 -7.19
CA TYR A 8 12.29 -0.74 -6.95
C TYR A 8 12.71 -0.61 -5.48
N ARG A 9 11.76 -0.77 -4.56
CA ARG A 9 12.03 -0.77 -3.12
C ARG A 9 12.62 -2.10 -2.69
N LYS A 10 13.32 -2.09 -1.55
CA LYS A 10 13.79 -3.31 -0.89
C LYS A 10 12.60 -4.20 -0.52
N HIS A 11 12.90 -5.45 -0.18
CA HIS A 11 11.89 -6.41 0.27
C HIS A 11 11.10 -5.89 1.49
N SER A 12 11.78 -5.18 2.40
CA SER A 12 11.19 -4.47 3.52
C SER A 12 12.07 -3.27 3.90
N GLU A 13 11.59 -2.44 4.83
CA GLU A 13 12.36 -1.34 5.42
C GLU A 13 13.55 -1.83 6.28
N ASN A 14 13.77 -3.15 6.37
CA ASN A 14 14.91 -3.71 7.08
C ASN A 14 16.23 -3.40 6.35
N PRO A 15 17.19 -2.73 7.01
CA PRO A 15 18.45 -2.31 6.40
C PRO A 15 19.33 -3.46 5.90
N SER A 16 19.21 -4.68 6.45
CA SER A 16 20.10 -5.83 6.18
C SER A 16 19.98 -6.46 4.79
N SER A 17 19.08 -5.95 3.94
CA SER A 17 18.83 -6.48 2.59
C SER A 17 19.53 -5.67 1.50
N VAL A 18 20.82 -5.93 1.27
CA VAL A 18 21.56 -5.37 0.13
C VAL A 18 22.19 -6.51 -0.67
N TYR A 19 21.53 -6.89 -1.76
CA TYR A 19 21.98 -7.95 -2.69
C TYR A 19 22.05 -7.47 -4.15
N ARG A 20 21.77 -6.19 -4.39
CA ARG A 20 21.72 -5.56 -5.71
C ARG A 20 22.20 -4.13 -5.65
N THR A 21 22.66 -3.61 -6.77
CA THR A 21 23.25 -2.28 -6.86
C THR A 21 22.18 -1.21 -7.08
N ARG A 22 22.52 0.06 -6.83
CA ARG A 22 21.60 1.18 -7.10
C ARG A 22 21.49 1.43 -8.61
N GLU A 23 22.57 1.15 -9.32
CA GLU A 23 22.73 1.29 -10.76
C GLU A 23 21.78 0.36 -11.51
N GLU A 24 21.66 -0.90 -11.10
CA GLU A 24 20.70 -1.85 -11.68
C GLU A 24 19.25 -1.33 -11.56
N ILE A 25 18.87 -0.84 -10.37
CA ILE A 25 17.52 -0.32 -10.13
C ILE A 25 17.25 0.92 -11.00
N GLN A 26 18.24 1.81 -11.12
CA GLN A 26 18.12 3.02 -11.94
C GLN A 26 18.04 2.68 -13.44
N GLU A 27 18.80 1.70 -13.91
CA GLU A 27 18.74 1.23 -15.29
C GLU A 27 17.34 0.70 -15.62
N VAL A 28 16.78 -0.17 -14.78
CA VAL A 28 15.44 -0.72 -15.00
C VAL A 28 14.38 0.38 -14.96
N ARG A 29 14.46 1.31 -14.00
CA ARG A 29 13.51 2.44 -13.90
C ARG A 29 13.58 3.38 -15.10
N SER A 30 14.77 3.65 -15.64
CA SER A 30 14.92 4.55 -16.79
C SER A 30 14.53 3.93 -18.12
N LYS A 31 14.66 2.60 -18.28
CA LYS A 31 14.38 1.91 -19.55
C LYS A 31 13.00 1.27 -19.63
N SER A 32 12.48 0.80 -18.49
CA SER A 32 11.37 -0.15 -18.44
C SER A 32 10.31 0.20 -17.40
N ASP A 33 10.25 1.45 -16.93
CA ASP A 33 9.17 1.88 -16.04
C ASP A 33 7.81 1.78 -16.74
N PRO A 34 6.83 1.06 -16.15
CA PRO A 34 5.56 0.79 -16.82
C PRO A 34 4.72 2.05 -17.04
N ILE A 35 4.83 3.06 -16.17
CA ILE A 35 4.09 4.32 -16.28
C ILE A 35 4.69 5.17 -17.40
N MET A 36 6.02 5.26 -17.46
CA MET A 36 6.73 5.95 -18.54
C MET A 36 6.45 5.31 -19.91
N LEU A 37 6.54 3.98 -20.00
CA LEU A 37 6.25 3.26 -21.24
C LEU A 37 4.81 3.46 -21.72
N LEU A 38 3.85 3.50 -20.81
CA LEU A 38 2.44 3.77 -21.15
C LEU A 38 2.27 5.22 -21.63
N LYS A 39 2.82 6.18 -20.90
CA LYS A 39 2.80 7.60 -21.26
C LYS A 39 3.35 7.83 -22.66
N ASP A 40 4.52 7.30 -22.97
CA ASP A 40 5.15 7.47 -24.28
C ASP A 40 4.28 6.89 -25.39
N ARG A 41 3.67 5.71 -25.18
CA ARG A 41 2.75 5.11 -26.15
C ARG A 41 1.52 5.98 -26.38
N MET A 42 0.89 6.49 -25.33
CA MET A 42 -0.32 7.31 -25.44
C MET A 42 -0.05 8.63 -26.15
N VAL A 43 1.04 9.31 -25.80
CA VAL A 43 1.42 10.60 -26.41
C VAL A 43 1.81 10.39 -27.88
N ASN A 44 2.65 9.40 -28.18
CA ASN A 44 3.11 9.14 -29.55
C ASN A 44 1.97 8.67 -30.48
N SER A 45 0.90 8.10 -29.94
CA SER A 45 -0.29 7.70 -30.69
C SER A 45 -1.43 8.73 -30.67
N ASN A 46 -1.17 9.93 -30.11
CA ASN A 46 -2.13 11.03 -30.00
C ASN A 46 -3.44 10.62 -29.26
N LEU A 47 -3.33 9.73 -28.27
CA LEU A 47 -4.43 9.31 -27.40
C LEU A 47 -4.61 10.23 -26.19
N ALA A 48 -3.54 10.89 -25.76
CA ALA A 48 -3.53 11.89 -24.69
C ALA A 48 -2.37 12.86 -24.90
N SER A 49 -2.54 14.08 -24.42
CA SER A 49 -1.49 15.10 -24.36
C SER A 49 -0.61 14.93 -23.12
N VAL A 50 0.56 15.60 -23.13
CA VAL A 50 1.46 15.60 -21.96
C VAL A 50 0.84 16.38 -20.80
N GLU A 51 0.03 17.40 -21.12
CA GLU A 51 -0.67 18.26 -20.19
C GLU A 51 -1.76 17.50 -19.44
N GLU A 52 -2.62 16.75 -20.13
CA GLU A 52 -3.64 15.90 -19.50
C GLU A 52 -3.02 14.88 -18.54
N LEU A 53 -1.91 14.23 -18.93
CA LEU A 53 -1.23 13.29 -18.05
C LEU A 53 -0.60 13.96 -16.81
N LYS A 54 -0.16 15.21 -16.93
CA LYS A 54 0.33 15.99 -15.78
C LYS A 54 -0.80 16.42 -14.86
N GLU A 55 -1.99 16.71 -15.39
CA GLU A 55 -3.17 17.02 -14.59
C GLU A 55 -3.57 15.80 -13.75
N ILE A 56 -3.59 14.61 -14.36
CA ILE A 56 -3.81 13.34 -13.64
C ILE A 56 -2.77 13.14 -12.52
N ASP A 57 -1.48 13.40 -12.79
CA ASP A 57 -0.44 13.31 -11.76
C ASP A 57 -0.71 14.25 -10.57
N VAL A 58 -1.26 15.45 -10.82
CA VAL A 58 -1.60 16.41 -9.76
C VAL A 58 -2.81 15.93 -8.95
N GLU A 59 -3.85 15.44 -9.63
CA GLU A 59 -5.04 14.91 -8.97
C GLU A 59 -4.71 13.70 -8.10
N VAL A 60 -3.97 12.74 -8.62
CA VAL A 60 -3.54 11.54 -7.88
C VAL A 60 -2.67 11.91 -6.68
N ARG A 61 -1.75 12.88 -6.82
CA ARG A 61 -0.95 13.34 -5.67
C ARG A 61 -1.82 13.92 -4.57
N LYS A 62 -2.82 14.73 -4.93
CA LYS A 62 -3.75 15.31 -3.97
C LYS A 62 -4.57 14.22 -3.27
N GLU A 63 -5.10 13.26 -4.02
CA GLU A 63 -5.85 12.13 -3.45
C GLU A 63 -5.00 11.34 -2.44
N ILE A 64 -3.74 11.05 -2.77
CA ILE A 64 -2.82 10.34 -1.88
C ILE A 64 -2.48 11.17 -0.64
N GLU A 65 -2.31 12.49 -0.78
CA GLU A 65 -2.03 13.38 0.34
C GLU A 65 -3.22 13.47 1.30
N ASP A 66 -4.43 13.65 0.76
CA ASP A 66 -5.66 13.68 1.54
C ASP A 66 -5.88 12.33 2.27
N ALA A 67 -5.65 11.20 1.60
CA ALA A 67 -5.73 9.88 2.19
C ALA A 67 -4.67 9.64 3.28
N ALA A 68 -3.44 10.11 3.07
CA ALA A 68 -2.38 10.01 4.07
C ALA A 68 -2.69 10.86 5.31
N GLN A 69 -3.21 12.08 5.13
CA GLN A 69 -3.64 12.93 6.23
C GLN A 69 -4.74 12.24 7.04
N PHE A 70 -5.77 11.72 6.37
CA PHE A 70 -6.82 10.94 7.02
C PHE A 70 -6.23 9.77 7.81
N ALA A 71 -5.39 8.93 7.19
CA ALA A 71 -4.80 7.76 7.84
C ALA A 71 -3.91 8.10 9.05
N THR A 72 -3.28 9.29 9.09
CA THR A 72 -2.48 9.73 10.24
C THR A 72 -3.29 10.40 11.34
N ALA A 73 -4.48 10.93 11.02
CA ALA A 73 -5.36 11.60 11.98
C ALA A 73 -6.44 10.68 12.56
N ASP A 74 -6.72 9.56 11.88
CA ASP A 74 -7.71 8.57 12.30
C ASP A 74 -7.30 7.94 13.65
N PRO A 75 -8.19 7.89 14.66
CA PRO A 75 -7.85 7.32 15.96
C PRO A 75 -7.58 5.81 15.84
N GLU A 76 -6.71 5.31 16.72
CA GLU A 76 -6.52 3.87 16.85
C GLU A 76 -7.82 3.17 17.26
N PRO A 77 -7.99 1.88 16.90
CA PRO A 77 -9.15 1.10 17.30
C PRO A 77 -9.32 1.08 18.83
N PRO A 78 -10.56 1.15 19.34
CA PRO A 78 -10.82 1.11 20.77
C PRO A 78 -10.40 -0.23 21.37
N LEU A 79 -9.87 -0.21 22.59
CA LEU A 79 -9.32 -1.39 23.26
C LEU A 79 -10.38 -2.49 23.49
N GLU A 80 -11.64 -2.11 23.61
CA GLU A 80 -12.79 -3.01 23.80
C GLU A 80 -13.01 -3.93 22.60
N GLU A 81 -12.56 -3.53 21.41
CA GLU A 81 -12.68 -4.29 20.16
C GLU A 81 -11.51 -5.24 19.92
N LEU A 82 -10.52 -5.28 20.82
CA LEU A 82 -9.32 -6.12 20.69
C LEU A 82 -9.65 -7.61 20.43
N GLY A 83 -10.75 -8.10 21.01
CA GLY A 83 -11.18 -9.50 20.88
C GLY A 83 -12.10 -9.79 19.69
N TYR A 84 -12.43 -8.81 18.85
CA TYR A 84 -13.44 -8.97 17.80
C TYR A 84 -12.90 -9.82 16.62
N HIS A 85 -13.80 -10.40 15.84
CA HIS A 85 -13.54 -11.12 14.60
C HIS A 85 -12.68 -12.40 14.72
N ILE A 86 -12.75 -13.10 15.87
CA ILE A 86 -12.07 -14.41 16.05
C ILE A 86 -12.79 -15.53 15.28
N TYR A 87 -14.11 -15.57 15.36
CA TYR A 87 -14.96 -16.52 14.63
C TYR A 87 -16.01 -15.76 13.84
N SER A 88 -16.45 -16.34 12.72
CA SER A 88 -17.53 -15.79 11.91
C SER A 88 -18.85 -16.48 12.25
N SER A 89 -19.94 -15.71 12.30
CA SER A 89 -21.31 -16.19 12.51
C SER A 89 -21.56 -16.92 13.84
N ASP A 90 -20.73 -16.67 14.85
CA ASP A 90 -20.85 -17.26 16.18
C ASP A 90 -21.46 -16.26 17.17
N PRO A 91 -22.19 -16.76 18.21
CA PRO A 91 -22.63 -15.90 19.30
C PRO A 91 -21.45 -15.25 20.04
N PRO A 92 -21.60 -14.03 20.59
CA PRO A 92 -20.55 -13.38 21.35
C PRO A 92 -20.05 -14.20 22.54
N PHE A 93 -18.74 -14.17 22.79
CA PHE A 93 -18.10 -14.86 23.91
C PHE A 93 -16.96 -14.03 24.52
N GLU A 94 -16.39 -14.47 25.64
CA GLU A 94 -15.28 -13.78 26.32
C GLU A 94 -13.92 -14.42 25.97
N VAL A 95 -12.92 -13.57 25.71
CA VAL A 95 -11.53 -13.95 25.46
C VAL A 95 -10.66 -13.51 26.63
N ARG A 96 -9.80 -14.42 27.11
CA ARG A 96 -8.86 -14.13 28.20
C ARG A 96 -7.72 -13.22 27.71
N GLY A 97 -7.47 -12.13 28.43
CA GLY A 97 -6.33 -11.25 28.20
C GLY A 97 -5.04 -11.74 28.85
N ALA A 98 -4.12 -10.81 29.16
CA ALA A 98 -2.80 -11.13 29.70
C ALA A 98 -2.82 -11.92 31.03
N ASN A 99 -3.89 -11.80 31.82
CA ASN A 99 -4.12 -12.61 33.02
C ASN A 99 -5.58 -13.06 33.10
N GLN A 100 -5.92 -13.91 34.07
CA GLN A 100 -7.26 -14.50 34.18
C GLN A 100 -8.38 -13.51 34.51
N TRP A 101 -8.05 -12.32 35.00
CA TRP A 101 -9.02 -11.30 35.38
C TRP A 101 -9.34 -10.32 34.25
N ILE A 102 -8.49 -10.26 33.21
CA ILE A 102 -8.73 -9.42 32.04
C ILE A 102 -9.54 -10.23 31.02
N LYS A 103 -10.69 -9.68 30.62
CA LYS A 103 -11.58 -10.29 29.64
C LYS A 103 -11.96 -9.29 28.55
N PHE A 104 -11.89 -9.73 27.31
CA PHE A 104 -12.36 -8.98 26.15
C PHE A 104 -13.60 -9.64 25.58
N LYS A 105 -14.55 -8.84 25.08
CA LYS A 105 -15.69 -9.36 24.34
C LYS A 105 -15.21 -9.71 22.92
N SER A 106 -15.61 -10.86 22.42
CA SER A 106 -15.47 -11.25 21.03
C SER A 106 -16.84 -11.24 20.36
N VAL A 107 -16.93 -10.56 19.23
CA VAL A 107 -18.10 -10.52 18.35
C VAL A 107 -17.61 -10.83 16.95
N SER A 108 -18.37 -11.64 16.21
CA SER A 108 -18.10 -11.96 14.80
C SER A 108 -18.06 -10.74 13.89
#